data_AF-A0A444WQ72-F1
#
_entry.id   AF-A0A444WQ72-F1
#
_cell.length_a   1.000
_cell.length_b   1.000
_cell.length_c   1.000
_cell.angle_alpha   90.00
_cell.angle_beta   90.00
_cell.angle_gamma   90.00
#
_symmetry.space_group_name_H-M   'P 1'
#
loop_
_entity.id
_entity.type
_entity.pdbx_description
1 polymer ?
#
loop_
_entity_poly.entity_id
_entity_poly.type
_entity_poly.pdbx_seq_one_letter_code
_entity_poly.pdbx_strand_id
1 'polypeptide(L)' 'MEPLAEKRALICTEGSRGGAPKWEGPYIVSEVHPNRHCILLDPDHGTTTSPINFKYVKKYYA' A
#
# COMPACT_ATOMS: atom_id res chain seq x y z
N MET A 1 -12.68 -6.74 14.57
CA MET A 1 -11.32 -7.02 14.07
C MET A 1 -11.46 -7.12 12.55
N GLU A 2 -11.12 -6.06 11.81
CA GLU A 2 -11.29 -6.11 10.34
C GLU A 2 -10.28 -7.11 9.74
N PRO A 3 -10.70 -8.04 8.86
CA PRO A 3 -9.80 -9.01 8.27
C PRO A 3 -8.73 -8.28 7.44
N LEU A 4 -7.47 -8.70 7.58
CA LEU A 4 -6.33 -8.13 6.83
C LEU A 4 -6.58 -8.12 5.32
N ALA A 5 -7.32 -9.11 4.80
CA ALA A 5 -7.72 -9.24 3.40
C ALA A 5 -8.63 -8.12 2.87
N GLU A 6 -9.36 -7.40 3.73
CA GLU A 6 -10.20 -6.26 3.33
C GLU A 6 -9.48 -4.90 3.43
N LYS A 7 -8.27 -4.86 3.99
CA LYS A 7 -7.49 -3.62 4.09
C LYS A 7 -6.81 -3.33 2.76
N ARG A 8 -7.59 -2.82 1.80
CA ARG A 8 -7.06 -2.33 0.53
C ARG A 8 -6.29 -1.03 0.74
N ALA A 9 -5.19 -0.86 0.02
CA ALA A 9 -4.30 0.27 0.13
C ALA A 9 -3.86 0.80 -1.24
N LEU A 10 -3.64 2.10 -1.31
CA LEU A 10 -2.96 2.76 -2.42
C LEU A 10 -1.53 3.07 -2.01
N ILE A 11 -0.59 2.88 -2.93
CA ILE A 11 0.82 3.23 -2.79
C ILE A 11 1.08 4.55 -3.51
N CYS A 12 1.70 5.52 -2.85
CA CYS A 12 2.23 6.69 -3.51
C CYS A 12 3.56 6.34 -4.17
N THR A 13 3.62 6.35 -5.50
CA THR A 13 4.90 6.26 -6.19
C THR A 13 5.48 7.66 -6.34
N GLU A 14 6.77 7.80 -6.02
CA GLU A 14 7.42 9.11 -5.91
C GLU A 14 7.49 9.77 -7.29
N GLY A 15 6.52 10.64 -7.54
CA GLY A 15 6.43 11.49 -8.73
C GLY A 15 6.49 12.95 -8.32
N SER A 16 7.71 13.50 -8.38
CA SER A 16 8.02 14.92 -8.56
C SER A 16 7.92 15.84 -7.34
N ARG A 17 9.09 16.37 -6.94
CA ARG A 17 9.19 17.70 -6.31
C ARG A 17 8.27 18.68 -7.06
N GLY A 18 7.14 19.04 -6.45
CA GLY A 18 6.20 20.07 -6.94
C GLY A 18 4.92 19.59 -7.64
N GLY A 19 4.63 18.30 -7.72
CA GLY A 19 3.40 17.76 -8.33
C GLY A 19 2.42 17.13 -7.33
N ALA A 20 1.19 16.85 -7.79
CA ALA A 20 0.24 16.03 -7.03
C ALA A 20 0.75 14.58 -6.94
N PRO A 21 0.63 13.92 -5.77
CA PRO A 21 1.10 12.55 -5.59
C PRO A 21 0.37 11.58 -6.54
N LYS A 22 1.13 10.70 -7.18
CA LYS A 22 0.59 9.60 -7.98
C LYS A 22 0.32 8.42 -7.05
N TRP A 23 -0.90 7.91 -7.09
CA TRP A 23 -1.33 6.77 -6.29
C TRP A 23 -1.57 5.58 -7.22
N GLU A 24 -0.99 4.43 -6.86
CA GLU A 24 -1.11 3.15 -7.55
C GLU A 24 -1.83 2.14 -6.66
N GLY A 25 -2.53 1.17 -7.25
CA GLY A 25 -3.32 0.15 -6.56
C GLY A 25 -4.78 0.07 -7.05
N PRO A 26 -5.66 -0.67 -6.36
CA PRO A 26 -5.56 -1.09 -4.95
C PRO A 26 -4.77 -2.37 -4.69
N TYR A 27 -3.89 -2.33 -3.69
CA TYR A 27 -3.18 -3.49 -3.13
C TYR A 27 -3.86 -4.01 -1.86
N ILE A 28 -3.55 -5.23 -1.43
CA ILE A 28 -4.00 -5.79 -0.15
C ILE A 28 -2.87 -5.72 0.87
N VAL A 29 -3.14 -5.30 2.11
CA VAL A 29 -2.14 -5.35 3.18
C VAL A 29 -1.90 -6.79 3.61
N SER A 30 -0.74 -7.34 3.25
CA SER A 30 -0.34 -8.71 3.60
C SER A 30 0.30 -8.79 4.99
N GLU A 31 1.26 -7.91 5.28
CA GLU A 31 1.97 -7.88 6.56
C GLU A 31 2.17 -6.45 7.05
N VAL A 32 2.10 -6.26 8.37
CA VAL A 32 2.37 -4.98 9.03
C VAL A 32 3.49 -5.17 10.04
N HIS A 33 4.59 -4.47 9.83
CA HIS A 33 5.73 -4.47 10.74
C HIS A 33 5.61 -3.32 11.76
N PRO A 34 6.06 -3.53 13.01
CA PRO A 34 6.03 -2.51 14.06
C PRO A 34 6.89 -1.28 13.74
N ASN A 35 7.84 -1.39 12.80
CA ASN A 35 8.70 -0.31 12.34
C ASN A 35 8.02 0.62 11.29
N ARG A 36 6.68 0.65 11.22
CA ARG A 36 5.87 1.46 10.28
C ARG A 36 6.07 1.12 8.81
N HIS A 37 6.41 -0.13 8.52
CA HIS A 37 6.41 -0.66 7.16
C HIS A 37 5.32 -1.71 7.00
N CYS A 38 4.80 -1.87 5.79
CA CYS A 38 4.00 -3.03 5.41
C CYS A 38 4.50 -3.65 4.13
N ILE A 39 4.18 -4.93 3.99
CA ILE A 39 4.26 -5.65 2.74
C ILE A 39 2.86 -5.67 2.15
N LEU A 40 2.75 -5.26 0.88
CA LEU A 40 1.50 -5.22 0.15
C LEU A 40 1.49 -6.35 -0.88
N LEU A 41 0.34 -6.98 -1.05
CA LEU A 41 0.08 -7.99 -2.07
C LEU A 41 -0.62 -7.32 -3.25
N ASP A 42 -0.09 -7.54 -4.44
CA ASP A 42 -0.75 -7.26 -5.70
C ASP A 42 -1.79 -8.36 -5.96
N PRO A 43 -3.10 -8.05 -5.94
CA PRO A 43 -4.13 -9.06 -6.13
C PRO A 43 -4.22 -9.59 -7.57
N ASP A 44 -3.77 -8.82 -8.56
CA ASP A 44 -3.83 -9.18 -9.97
C ASP A 44 -2.66 -10.09 -10.36
N HIS A 45 -1.49 -9.85 -9.77
CA HIS A 45 -0.26 -10.56 -10.08
C HIS A 45 0.15 -11.60 -9.02
N GLY A 46 -0.45 -11.58 -7.83
CA GLY A 46 -0.13 -12.49 -6.72
C GLY A 46 1.27 -12.27 -6.14
N THR A 47 1.90 -11.12 -6.43
CA THR A 47 3.26 -10.78 -5.99
C THR A 47 3.22 -9.82 -4.81
N THR A 48 4.24 -9.88 -3.96
CA THR A 48 4.39 -8.95 -2.85
C THR A 48 5.37 -7.83 -3.18
N THR A 49 5.10 -6.64 -2.68
CA THR A 49 6.05 -5.52 -2.74
C THR A 49 7.20 -5.74 -1.78
N SER A 50 8.32 -5.06 -2.00
CA SER A 50 9.28 -4.82 -0.90
C SER A 50 8.59 -4.03 0.24
N PRO A 51 9.14 -4.02 1.47
CA PRO A 51 8.56 -3.27 2.59
C PRO A 51 8.37 -1.78 2.25
N ILE A 52 7.13 -1.30 2.28
CA ILE A 52 6.76 0.09 2.00
C ILE A 52 6.53 0.82 3.32
N ASN A 53 7.05 2.05 3.43
CA ASN A 53 6.79 2.91 4.58
C ASN A 53 5.35 3.44 4.55
N PHE A 54 4.67 3.43 5.70
CA PHE A 54 3.29 3.92 5.85
C PHE A 54 3.05 5.35 5.36
N LYS A 55 4.06 6.22 5.33
CA LYS A 55 3.90 7.58 4.75
C LYS A 55 3.48 7.57 3.28
N TYR A 56 3.78 6.49 2.57
CA TYR A 56 3.42 6.29 1.16
C TYR A 56 2.19 5.40 0.98
N VAL A 57 1.48 5.07 2.06
CA VAL A 57 0.34 4.14 2.02
C VAL A 57 -0.93 4.87 2.45
N LYS A 58 -2.00 4.75 1.67
CA LYS A 58 -3.31 5.31 2.01
C LYS A 58 -4.37 4.21 2.01
N LYS A 59 -5.26 4.18 3.00
CA LYS A 59 -6.41 3.26 2.99
C LYS A 59 -7.30 3.56 1.77
N TYR A 60 -7.60 2.53 0.99
CA TYR A 60 -8.54 2.61 -0.11
C TYR A 60 -9.95 2.35 0.44
N TYR A 61 -10.88 3.25 0.11
CA TYR A 61 -12.30 3.11 0.43
C TYR A 61 -13.02 3.00 -0.92
N ALA A 62 -13.56 1.82 -1.20
CA ALA A 62 -14.35 1.53 -2.40
C ALA A 62 -15.76 2.12 -2.29
#